data_AF-A0A6B8JT48-F1
#
_entry.id   AF-A0A6B8JT48-F1
#
_cell.length_a   1.000
_cell.length_b   1.000
_cell.length_c   1.000
_cell.angle_alpha   90.00
_cell.angle_beta   90.00
_cell.angle_gamma   90.00
#
_symmetry.space_group_name_H-M   'P 1'
#
loop_
_entity.id
_entity.type
_entity.pdbx_description
1 polymer ?
#
loop_
_entity_poly.entity_id
_entity_poly.type
_entity_poly.pdbx_seq_one_letter_code
_entity_poly.pdbx_strand_id
1 'polypeptide(L)'
;MIDGLTILLTALGLGFFAVGSLGLVRFPDTASRLHALTKADNLGLGLVALGVALQAPGVVEVIKLVLVWALALFSAGVAAQLIGRVAARRP
;
A
#
# COMPACT_ATOMS: atom_id res chain seq x y z
N MET A 1 -0.93 -2.31 25.84
CA MET A 1 -1.07 -3.55 25.01
C MET A 1 -1.42 -3.20 23.57
N ILE A 2 -2.38 -2.30 23.35
CA ILE A 2 -2.75 -1.79 22.01
C ILE A 2 -1.57 -1.08 21.33
N ASP A 3 -0.72 -0.39 22.09
CA ASP A 3 0.46 0.32 21.56
C ASP A 3 1.44 -0.63 20.85
N GLY A 4 1.70 -1.80 21.44
CA GLY A 4 2.58 -2.81 20.86
C GLY A 4 2.04 -3.34 19.52
N LEU A 5 0.72 -3.54 19.43
CA LEU A 5 0.08 -3.99 18.20
C LEU A 5 0.11 -2.89 17.13
N THR A 6 -0.10 -1.64 17.52
CA THR A 6 0.01 -0.48 16.62
C THR A 6 1.42 -0.35 16.06
N ILE A 7 2.45 -0.43 16.92
CA ILE A 7 3.86 -0.39 16.50
C ILE A 7 4.15 -1.55 15.54
N LEU A 8 3.71 -2.77 15.86
CA LEU A 8 3.94 -3.93 15.01
C LEU A 8 3.30 -3.77 13.62
N LEU A 9 2.01 -3.40 13.56
CA LEU A 9 1.28 -3.24 12.31
C LEU A 9 1.87 -2.12 11.44
N THR A 10 2.15 -0.96 12.05
CA THR A 10 2.74 0.18 11.32
C THR A 10 4.17 -0.13 10.86
N ALA A 11 4.99 -0.81 11.67
CA ALA A 11 6.34 -1.22 11.29
C ALA A 11 6.33 -2.24 10.14
N LEU A 12 5.41 -3.21 10.15
CA LEU A 12 5.22 -4.13 9.03
C LEU A 12 4.80 -3.38 7.76
N GLY A 13 3.87 -2.42 7.88
CA GLY A 13 3.47 -1.56 6.77
C GLY A 13 4.63 -0.75 6.17
N LEU A 14 5.46 -0.16 7.04
CA LEU A 14 6.72 0.49 6.66
C LEU A 14 7.68 -0.47 5.95
N GLY A 15 7.80 -1.70 6.43
CA GLY A 15 8.58 -2.75 5.77
C GLY A 15 8.11 -3.03 4.35
N PHE A 16 6.79 -3.12 4.13
CA PHE A 16 6.20 -3.27 2.79
C PHE A 16 6.54 -2.08 1.89
N PHE A 17 6.44 -0.84 2.38
CA PHE A 17 6.82 0.34 1.61
C PHE A 17 8.31 0.38 1.29
N ALA A 18 9.17 0.00 2.23
CA ALA A 18 10.61 -0.09 2.00
C ALA A 18 10.95 -1.12 0.93
N VAL A 19 10.43 -2.35 1.05
CA VAL A 19 10.66 -3.42 0.07
C VAL A 19 10.05 -3.08 -1.29
N GLY A 20 8.87 -2.46 -1.33
CA GLY A 20 8.24 -1.96 -2.55
C GLY A 20 9.07 -0.91 -3.26
N SER A 21 9.58 0.06 -2.52
CA SER A 21 10.46 1.13 -3.04
C SER A 21 11.78 0.56 -3.55
N LEU A 22 12.36 -0.38 -2.83
CA LEU A 22 13.55 -1.13 -3.28
C LEU A 22 13.25 -1.93 -4.56
N GLY A 23 12.09 -2.58 -4.65
CA GLY A 23 11.64 -3.30 -5.84
C GLY A 23 11.48 -2.38 -7.05
N LEU A 24 10.96 -1.16 -6.85
CA LEU A 24 10.83 -0.15 -7.90
C LEU A 24 12.18 0.24 -8.52
N VAL A 25 13.21 0.38 -7.68
CA VAL A 25 14.56 0.75 -8.12
C VAL A 25 15.32 -0.45 -8.69
N ARG A 26 15.14 -1.64 -8.10
CA ARG A 26 15.97 -2.82 -8.40
C ARG A 26 15.46 -3.65 -9.56
N PHE A 27 14.14 -3.72 -9.80
CA PHE A 27 13.63 -4.54 -10.89
C PHE A 27 13.89 -3.88 -12.25
N PRO A 28 14.36 -4.63 -13.27
CA PRO A 28 14.63 -4.06 -14.58
C PRO A 28 13.35 -3.88 -15.41
N ASP A 29 12.34 -4.73 -15.22
CA ASP A 29 11.13 -4.76 -16.02
C ASP A 29 9.95 -4.04 -15.35
N THR A 30 9.10 -3.42 -16.16
CA THR A 30 7.95 -2.63 -15.69
C THR A 30 6.91 -3.49 -14.96
N ALA A 31 6.73 -4.75 -15.35
CA ALA A 31 5.74 -5.63 -14.73
C ALA A 31 6.10 -5.99 -13.28
N SER A 32 7.37 -6.35 -13.04
CA SER A 32 7.89 -6.65 -11.71
C SER A 32 7.93 -5.41 -10.82
N ARG A 33 8.24 -4.23 -11.39
CA ARG A 33 8.13 -2.94 -10.69
C ARG A 33 6.70 -2.67 -10.24
N LEU A 34 5.72 -2.82 -11.14
CA LEU A 34 4.30 -2.63 -10.82
C LEU A 34 3.80 -3.64 -9.78
N HIS A 35 4.21 -4.90 -9.87
CA HIS A 35 3.87 -5.93 -8.87
C HIS A 35 4.41 -5.59 -7.48
N ALA A 36 5.66 -5.12 -7.41
CA ALA A 36 6.27 -4.68 -6.15
C ALA A 36 5.53 -3.47 -5.56
N LEU A 37 5.25 -2.47 -6.40
CA LEU A 37 4.59 -1.23 -5.99
C LEU A 37 3.16 -1.48 -5.51
N THR A 38 2.37 -2.26 -6.26
CA THR A 38 0.98 -2.58 -5.89
C THR A 38 0.88 -3.37 -4.60
N LYS A 39 1.81 -4.29 -4.31
CA LYS A 39 1.86 -4.97 -3.00
C LYS A 39 2.16 -4.00 -1.87
N ALA A 40 3.09 -3.08 -2.08
CA ALA A 40 3.45 -2.08 -1.09
C ALA A 40 2.29 -1.14 -0.77
N ASP A 41 1.60 -0.61 -1.80
CA ASP A 41 0.46 0.27 -1.58
C ASP A 41 -0.73 -0.47 -0.96
N ASN A 42 -1.06 -1.67 -1.42
CA ASN A 42 -2.25 -2.37 -0.93
C ASN A 42 -2.08 -2.91 0.50
N LEU A 43 -0.99 -3.65 0.74
CA LEU A 43 -0.72 -4.27 2.04
C LEU A 43 -0.05 -3.30 3.01
N GLY A 44 0.91 -2.50 2.53
CA GLY A 44 1.61 -1.52 3.36
C GLY A 44 0.67 -0.47 3.92
N LEU A 45 -0.11 0.20 3.05
CA LEU A 45 -1.09 1.18 3.50
C LEU A 45 -2.18 0.54 4.37
N GLY A 46 -2.61 -0.68 4.04
CA GLY A 46 -3.62 -1.40 4.83
C GLY A 46 -3.14 -1.68 6.25
N LEU A 47 -1.90 -2.14 6.41
CA LEU A 47 -1.29 -2.39 7.73
C LEU A 47 -1.10 -1.10 8.53
N VAL A 48 -0.65 -0.02 7.89
CA VAL A 48 -0.54 1.29 8.56
C VAL A 48 -1.92 1.79 8.97
N ALA A 49 -2.91 1.75 8.08
CA ALA A 49 -4.27 2.20 8.35
C ALA A 49 -4.91 1.40 9.50
N LEU A 50 -4.72 0.07 9.52
CA LEU A 50 -5.19 -0.79 10.61
C LEU A 50 -4.50 -0.46 11.94
N GLY A 51 -3.18 -0.27 11.94
CA GLY A 51 -2.45 0.12 13.15
C GLY A 51 -2.92 1.47 13.70
N VAL A 52 -3.14 2.45 12.82
CA VAL A 52 -3.66 3.78 13.22
C VAL A 52 -5.11 3.69 13.68
N ALA A 53 -5.94 2.85 13.05
CA ALA A 53 -7.34 2.66 13.43
C ALA A 53 -7.51 2.10 14.85
N LEU A 54 -6.55 1.31 15.33
CA LEU A 54 -6.55 0.83 16.73
C LEU A 54 -6.38 1.96 17.76
N GLN A 55 -5.77 3.08 17.36
CA GLN A 55 -5.61 4.27 18.20
C GLN A 55 -6.61 5.38 17.87
N ALA A 56 -7.57 5.11 16.99
CA ALA A 56 -8.56 6.10 16.61
C ALA A 56 -9.47 6.45 17.82
N PRO A 57 -9.76 7.74 18.05
CA PRO A 57 -10.60 8.17 19.17
C PRO A 57 -12.09 7.81 18.98
N GLY A 58 -12.51 7.45 17.76
CA GLY A 58 -13.90 7.18 17.44
C GLY A 58 -14.10 6.42 16.13
N VAL A 59 -15.33 5.98 15.91
CA VAL A 59 -15.74 5.19 14.73
C VAL A 59 -15.66 6.01 13.44
N VAL A 60 -15.88 7.33 13.51
CA VAL A 60 -15.82 8.23 12.36
C VAL A 60 -14.40 8.28 11.78
N GLU A 61 -13.38 8.31 12.64
CA GLU A 61 -11.97 8.30 12.24
C GLU A 61 -11.60 6.97 11.58
N VAL A 62 -12.08 5.84 12.13
CA VAL A 62 -11.88 4.52 11.53
C VAL A 62 -12.51 4.45 10.13
N ILE A 63 -13.74 4.96 9.97
CA ILE A 63 -14.42 4.99 8.66
C ILE A 63 -13.61 5.84 7.67
N LYS A 64 -13.11 7.01 8.08
CA LYS A 64 -12.25 7.85 7.23
C LYS A 64 -10.98 7.09 6.80
N LEU A 65 -10.32 6.38 7.71
CA LEU A 65 -9.13 5.59 7.39
C LEU A 65 -9.44 4.47 6.40
N VAL A 66 -10.55 3.75 6.58
CA VAL A 66 -11.01 2.72 5.64
C VAL A 66 -11.31 3.32 4.27
N LEU A 67 -11.98 4.48 4.20
CA LEU A 67 -12.24 5.18 2.95
C LEU A 67 -10.95 5.61 2.24
N VAL A 68 -9.99 6.15 2.98
CA VAL A 68 -8.67 6.52 2.43
C VAL A 68 -7.97 5.30 1.86
N TRP A 69 -7.93 4.19 2.60
CA TRP A 69 -7.32 2.95 2.14
C TRP A 69 -8.01 2.39 0.89
N ALA A 70 -9.35 2.35 0.86
CA ALA A 70 -10.12 1.85 -0.27
C ALA A 70 -9.95 2.72 -1.54
N LEU A 71 -9.96 4.04 -1.39
CA LEU A 71 -9.72 4.97 -2.50
C LEU A 71 -8.29 4.85 -3.04
N ALA A 72 -7.31 4.72 -2.16
CA ALA A 72 -5.92 4.50 -2.56
C ALA A 72 -5.76 3.17 -3.33
N LEU A 73 -6.36 2.08 -2.83
CA LEU A 73 -6.42 0.78 -3.50
C LEU A 73 -7.01 0.88 -4.91
N PHE A 74 -8.15 1.56 -5.04
CA PHE A 74 -8.81 1.75 -6.32
C PHE A 74 -7.95 2.57 -7.29
N SER A 75 -7.40 3.68 -6.82
CA SER A 75 -6.51 4.54 -7.59
C SER A 75 -5.25 3.80 -8.08
N ALA A 76 -4.59 3.07 -7.18
CA ALA A 76 -3.41 2.26 -7.50
C ALA A 76 -3.74 1.14 -8.50
N GLY A 77 -4.89 0.49 -8.37
CA GLY A 77 -5.37 -0.53 -9.30
C GLY A 77 -5.59 0.02 -10.72
N VAL A 78 -6.24 1.19 -10.83
CA VAL A 78 -6.45 1.87 -12.12
C VAL A 78 -5.10 2.27 -12.74
N ALA A 79 -4.20 2.88 -11.95
CA ALA A 79 -2.88 3.26 -12.40
C ALA A 79 -2.07 2.06 -12.91
N ALA A 80 -2.07 0.94 -12.18
CA ALA A 80 -1.38 -0.28 -12.56
C ALA A 80 -1.92 -0.87 -13.89
N GLN A 81 -3.24 -0.87 -14.08
CA GLN A 81 -3.85 -1.33 -15.33
C GLN A 81 -3.48 -0.44 -16.53
N LEU A 82 -3.48 0.89 -16.35
CA LEU A 82 -3.10 1.82 -17.40
C LEU A 82 -1.61 1.67 -17.78
N ILE A 83 -0.72 1.64 -16.79
CA ILE A 83 0.72 1.48 -17.02
C ILE A 83 1.02 0.11 -17.63
N GLY A 84 0.38 -0.95 -17.12
CA GLY A 84 0.54 -2.32 -17.64
C GLY A 84 0.16 -2.43 -19.12
N ARG A 85 -0.95 -1.83 -19.54
CA ARG A 85 -1.37 -1.79 -20.95
C ARG A 85 -0.38 -1.04 -21.84
N VAL A 86 0.17 0.07 -21.36
CA VAL A 86 1.19 0.84 -22.10
C VAL A 86 2.50 0.06 -22.20
N ALA A 87 2.93 -0.57 -21.10
CA ALA A 87 4.15 -1.38 -21.07
C ALA A 87 4.05 -2.58 -22.02
N ALA A 88 2.90 -3.27 -22.08
CA ALA A 88 2.69 -4.39 -22.98
C ALA A 88 2.64 -4.01 -24.47
N ARG A 89 2.44 -2.73 -24.79
CA ARG A 89 2.41 -2.22 -26.18
C ARG A 89 3.77 -1.72 -26.67
N ARG A 90 4.77 -1.57 -25.79
CA ARG A 90 6.12 -1.21 -26.19
C ARG A 90 6.86 -2.48 -26.61
N PRO A 91 7.37 -2.56 -27.86
CA PRO A 91 8.07 -3.74 -28.36
C PRO A 91 9.41 -3.96 -27.64
#